data_AF-A0A4Y2M4B3-F1
#
_entry.id   AF-A0A4Y2M4B3-F1
#
_cell.length_a   1.000
_cell.length_b   1.000
_cell.length_c   1.000
_cell.angle_alpha   90.00
_cell.angle_beta   90.00
_cell.angle_gamma   90.00
#
_symmetry.space_group_name_H-M   'P 1'
#
loop_
_entity.id
_entity.type
_entity.pdbx_description
1 polymer ?
#
loop_
_entity_poly.entity_id
_entity_poly.type
_entity_poly.pdbx_seq_one_letter_code
_entity_poly.pdbx_strand_id
1 'polypeptide(L)'
;MVLNLTKASDLLLIRVAVVPLKGTINIISNEDGQITASEMDGLLMDAVLKALGYRYELTIPSDREWGSMIDGNWTGMIGEVVNNRADLA
;
A
#
# COMPACT_ATOMS: atom_id res chain seq x y z
N MET A 1 6.10 27.69 -20.42
CA MET A 1 6.03 26.38 -19.73
C MET A 1 4.81 26.41 -18.83
N VAL A 2 3.75 25.71 -19.19
CA VAL A 2 2.51 25.66 -18.40
C VAL A 2 2.57 24.38 -17.57
N LEU A 3 2.68 24.51 -16.25
CA LEU A 3 2.55 23.37 -15.34
C LEU A 3 1.08 22.98 -15.30
N ASN A 4 0.74 21.89 -15.99
CA ASN A 4 -0.56 21.25 -15.84
C ASN A 4 -0.57 20.59 -14.46
N LEU A 5 -1.23 21.22 -13.49
CA LEU A 5 -1.44 20.65 -12.17
C LEU A 5 -2.58 19.64 -12.29
N THR A 6 -2.24 18.36 -12.46
CA THR A 6 -3.21 17.26 -12.41
C THR A 6 -3.94 17.35 -11.07
N LYS A 7 -5.27 17.37 -11.08
CA LYS A 7 -6.04 17.38 -9.85
C LYS A 7 -5.80 16.04 -9.14
N ALA A 8 -5.62 16.05 -7.82
CA ALA A 8 -5.32 14.82 -7.06
C ALA A 8 -6.38 13.73 -7.28
N SER A 9 -7.63 14.10 -7.63
CA SER A 9 -8.71 13.18 -7.99
C SER A 9 -8.46 12.34 -9.23
N ASP A 10 -7.55 12.77 -10.09
CA ASP A 10 -7.34 12.22 -11.44
C ASP A 10 -6.12 11.27 -11.47
N LEU A 11 -5.36 11.21 -10.36
CA LEU A 11 -4.27 10.26 -10.18
C LEU A 11 -4.83 8.85 -10.00
N LEU A 12 -4.15 7.87 -10.61
CA LEU A 12 -4.50 6.46 -10.48
C LEU A 12 -4.43 6.05 -9.00
N LEU A 13 -5.48 5.38 -8.53
CA LEU A 13 -5.52 4.77 -7.21
C LEU A 13 -5.00 3.34 -7.32
N ILE A 14 -4.01 2.99 -6.50
CA ILE A 14 -3.49 1.63 -6.39
C ILE A 14 -3.65 1.10 -4.95
N ARG A 15 -3.79 -0.21 -4.82
CA ARG A 15 -3.89 -0.92 -3.55
C ARG A 15 -2.53 -1.48 -3.19
N VAL A 16 -2.03 -1.16 -2.01
CA VAL A 16 -0.72 -1.62 -1.54
C VAL A 16 -0.92 -2.53 -0.35
N ALA A 17 -0.54 -3.80 -0.50
CA ALA A 17 -0.53 -4.76 0.58
C ALA A 17 0.62 -4.44 1.53
N VAL A 18 0.35 -4.41 2.85
CA VAL A 18 1.36 -4.13 3.87
C VAL A 18 1.15 -5.02 5.10
N VAL A 19 2.24 -5.49 5.71
CA VAL A 19 2.23 -6.10 7.04
C VAL A 19 2.65 -5.05 8.07
N PRO A 20 1.77 -4.66 9.01
CA PRO A 20 2.15 -3.74 10.08
C PRO A 20 3.18 -4.40 10.99
N LEU A 21 4.38 -3.85 11.02
CA LEU A 21 5.46 -4.31 11.87
C LEU A 21 6.11 -3.10 12.54
N LYS A 22 6.14 -3.13 13.87
CA LYS A 22 6.70 -2.04 14.68
C LYS A 22 8.17 -1.80 14.28
N GLY A 23 8.49 -0.55 13.91
CA GLY A 23 9.82 -0.14 13.45
C GLY A 23 10.06 -0.28 11.94
N THR A 24 9.09 -0.80 11.18
CA THR A 24 9.16 -0.96 9.72
C THR A 24 8.05 -0.17 9.03
N ILE A 25 6.80 -0.57 9.29
CA ILE A 25 5.60 0.13 8.83
C ILE A 25 4.62 0.16 9.98
N ASN A 26 4.28 1.36 10.43
CA ASN A 26 3.15 1.58 11.31
C ASN A 26 2.01 2.25 10.53
N ILE A 27 0.78 1.85 10.86
CA ILE A 27 -0.44 2.28 10.18
C ILE A 27 -1.17 3.21 11.12
N ILE A 28 -1.18 4.49 10.78
CA ILE A 28 -1.91 5.50 11.52
C ILE A 28 -3.20 5.80 10.75
N SER A 29 -4.34 5.45 11.33
CA SER A 29 -5.64 5.86 10.83
C SER A 29 -5.96 7.26 11.33
N ASN A 30 -6.08 8.23 10.41
CA ASN A 30 -6.59 9.55 10.76
C ASN A 30 -8.13 9.53 10.86
N GLU A 31 -8.72 10.53 11.50
CA GLU A 31 -10.18 10.67 11.69
C GLU A 31 -10.97 10.67 10.37
N ASP A 32 -10.30 11.00 9.25
CA ASP A 32 -10.85 10.97 7.88
C ASP A 32 -10.78 9.58 7.21
N GLY A 33 -10.34 8.54 7.93
CA GLY A 33 -10.16 7.19 7.39
C GLY A 33 -8.93 7.01 6.50
N GLN A 34 -8.11 8.05 6.33
CA GLN A 34 -6.82 7.92 5.65
C GLN A 34 -5.84 7.15 6.51
N ILE A 35 -5.32 6.06 5.94
CA ILE A 35 -4.24 5.29 6.51
C ILE A 35 -2.93 5.86 5.99
N THR A 36 -2.09 6.38 6.88
CA THR A 36 -0.72 6.78 6.54
C THR A 36 0.27 5.75 7.05
N ALA A 37 1.22 5.38 6.20
CA ALA A 37 2.34 4.54 6.57
C ALA A 37 3.44 5.41 7.18
N SER A 38 3.77 5.17 8.44
CA SER A 38 4.87 5.83 9.14
C SER A 38 6.01 4.84 9.38
N GLU A 39 7.16 5.36 9.83
CA GLU A 39 8.46 4.65 9.90
C GLU A 39 9.17 4.56 8.53
N MET A 40 10.36 3.96 8.50
CA MET A 40 11.28 4.06 7.37
C MET A 40 10.68 3.55 6.05
N ASP A 41 10.10 2.35 6.06
CA ASP A 41 9.58 1.71 4.84
C ASP A 41 8.27 2.39 4.40
N GLY A 42 7.45 2.82 5.37
CA GLY A 42 6.23 3.58 5.10
C GLY A 42 6.49 4.93 4.45
N LEU A 43 7.50 5.66 4.94
CA LEU A 43 7.91 6.95 4.36
C LEU A 43 8.54 6.79 2.98
N LEU A 44 9.35 5.74 2.77
CA LEU A 44 9.93 5.44 1.46
C LEU A 44 8.83 5.12 0.43
N MET A 45 7.90 4.22 0.79
CA MET A 45 6.75 3.87 -0.05
C MET A 45 5.92 5.11 -0.38
N ASP A 46 5.58 5.93 0.62
CA ASP A 46 4.80 7.16 0.42
C ASP A 46 5.49 8.12 -0.56
N ALA A 47 6.80 8.35 -0.37
CA ALA A 47 7.59 9.24 -1.21
C ALA A 47 7.67 8.73 -2.66
N VAL A 48 7.93 7.44 -2.86
CA VAL A 48 8.04 6.82 -4.19
C VAL A 48 6.70 6.88 -4.93
N LEU A 49 5.61 6.46 -4.28
CA LEU A 49 4.29 6.41 -4.93
C LEU A 49 3.79 7.81 -5.29
N LYS A 50 3.98 8.79 -4.42
CA LYS A 50 3.65 10.19 -4.73
C LYS A 50 4.51 10.76 -5.86
N ALA A 51 5.80 10.46 -5.88
CA ALA A 51 6.70 10.90 -6.95
C ALA A 51 6.31 10.29 -8.31
N LEU A 52 5.77 9.07 -8.31
CA LEU A 52 5.22 8.41 -9.50
C LEU A 52 3.82 8.89 -9.88
N GLY A 53 3.20 9.77 -9.10
CA GLY A 53 1.86 10.31 -9.37
C GLY A 53 0.73 9.34 -9.02
N TYR A 54 0.93 8.46 -8.03
CA TYR A 54 -0.11 7.57 -7.54
C TYR A 54 -0.78 8.11 -6.28
N ARG A 55 -2.08 7.85 -6.16
CA ARG A 55 -2.74 7.72 -4.87
C ARG A 55 -2.73 6.26 -4.48
N TYR A 56 -2.76 5.98 -3.20
CA TYR A 56 -2.80 4.60 -2.73
C TYR A 56 -3.72 4.42 -1.53
N GLU A 57 -4.25 3.22 -1.41
CA GLU A 57 -4.90 2.71 -0.20
C GLU A 57 -4.14 1.48 0.31
N LEU A 58 -4.08 1.32 1.64
CA LEU A 58 -3.38 0.20 2.25
C LEU A 58 -4.35 -0.97 2.48
N THR A 59 -3.91 -2.15 2.06
CA THR A 59 -4.58 -3.43 2.33
C THR A 59 -3.73 -4.23 3.31
N ILE A 60 -4.31 -4.70 4.40
CA ILE A 60 -3.61 -5.57 5.34
C ILE A 60 -4.14 -6.99 5.10
N PRO A 61 -3.27 -7.97 4.77
CA PRO A 61 -3.71 -9.35 4.59
C PRO A 61 -4.32 -9.87 5.90
N SER A 62 -5.35 -10.71 5.78
CA SER A 62 -6.13 -11.18 6.94
C SER A 62 -5.30 -12.00 7.93
N ASP A 63 -4.32 -12.75 7.44
CA ASP A 63 -3.37 -13.52 8.23
C ASP A 63 -2.22 -12.68 8.80
N ARG A 64 -2.07 -11.42 8.36
CA ARG A 64 -0.95 -10.52 8.72
C ARG A 64 0.44 -11.10 8.41
N GLU A 65 0.54 -11.96 7.40
CA GLU A 65 1.78 -12.59 7.00
C GLU A 65 2.31 -12.04 5.66
N TRP A 66 3.58 -12.28 5.39
CA TRP A 66 4.22 -11.90 4.12
C TRP A 66 3.70 -12.73 2.95
N GLY A 67 3.60 -14.04 3.17
CA GLY A 67 3.00 -15.00 2.25
C GLY A 67 3.71 -16.34 2.26
N SER A 68 2.91 -17.41 2.28
CA SER A 68 3.37 -18.79 2.17
C SER A 68 2.55 -19.51 1.10
N MET A 69 3.16 -20.49 0.43
CA MET A 69 2.42 -21.38 -0.46
C MET A 69 1.81 -22.53 0.35
N ILE A 70 0.49 -22.55 0.44
CA ILE A 70 -0.28 -23.60 1.12
C ILE A 70 -1.26 -24.18 0.11
N ASP A 71 -1.13 -25.49 -0.15
CA ASP A 71 -2.00 -26.23 -1.08
C ASP A 71 -2.15 -25.57 -2.46
N GLY A 72 -1.05 -25.00 -2.96
CA GLY A 72 -1.00 -24.32 -4.25
C GLY A 72 -1.55 -22.89 -4.26
N ASN A 73 -2.00 -22.36 -3.12
CA ASN A 73 -2.46 -20.98 -2.97
C ASN A 73 -1.46 -20.15 -2.17
N TRP A 74 -1.20 -18.92 -2.62
CA TRP A 74 -0.39 -17.97 -1.86
C TRP A 74 -1.24 -17.28 -0.78
N THR A 75 -0.71 -17.20 0.43
CA THR A 75 -1.27 -16.43 1.55
C THR A 75 -0.56 -15.07 1.70
N GLY A 76 -0.90 -14.30 2.73
CA GLY A 76 -0.22 -13.03 3.04
C GLY A 76 -0.31 -11.98 1.94
N MET A 77 0.62 -11.02 1.98
CA MET A 77 0.71 -9.95 0.97
C MET A 77 0.89 -10.49 -0.46
N ILE A 78 1.67 -11.56 -0.63
CA ILE A 78 1.81 -12.22 -1.94
C ILE A 78 0.44 -12.72 -2.43
N GLY A 79 -0.34 -13.33 -1.54
CA GLY A 79 -1.70 -13.76 -1.82
C GLY A 79 -2.62 -12.61 -2.22
N GLU A 80 -2.49 -11.44 -1.62
CA GLU A 80 -3.28 -10.25 -2.00
C GLU A 80 -2.98 -9.85 -3.45
N VAL A 81 -1.72 -9.82 -3.86
CA VAL A 81 -1.33 -9.47 -5.24
C VAL A 81 -1.76 -10.55 -6.23
N VAL A 82 -1.48 -11.82 -5.94
CA VAL A 82 -1.82 -12.96 -6.82
C VAL A 82 -3.33 -13.05 -7.07
N ASN A 83 -4.14 -12.74 -6.06
CA ASN A 83 -5.60 -12.77 -6.16
C ASN A 83 -6.20 -11.43 -6.60
N ASN A 84 -5.39 -10.50 -7.11
CA ASN A 84 -5.83 -9.18 -7.60
C ASN A 84 -6.58 -8.34 -6.55
N ARG A 85 -6.27 -8.56 -5.27
CA ARG A 85 -6.78 -7.78 -4.13
C ARG A 85 -5.85 -6.63 -3.76
N ALA A 86 -4.58 -6.71 -4.15
CA ALA A 86 -3.61 -5.62 -4.14
C ALA A 86 -2.88 -5.51 -5.50
N ASP A 87 -2.33 -4.33 -5.79
CA ASP A 87 -1.57 -4.04 -7.00
C ASP A 87 -0.05 -4.05 -6.72
N LEU A 88 0.34 -3.85 -5.46
CA LEU A 88 1.72 -3.85 -4.96
C LEU A 88 1.78 -4.48 -3.56
N ALA A 89 2.94 -5.03 -3.18
CA ALA A 89 3.29 -5.53 -1.85
C ALA A 89 4.72 -5.11 -1.48
#